data_AF-A0A2D8AKH4-F1
#
_entry.id   AF-A0A2D8AKH4-F1
#
_cell.length_a   1.000
_cell.length_b   1.000
_cell.length_c   1.000
_cell.angle_alpha   90.00
_cell.angle_beta   90.00
_cell.angle_gamma   90.00
#
_symmetry.space_group_name_H-M   'P 1'
#
loop_
_entity.id
_entity.type
_entity.pdbx_description
1 polymer ?
#
loop_
_entity_poly.entity_id
_entity_poly.type
_entity_poly.pdbx_seq_one_letter_code
_entity_poly.pdbx_strand_id
1 'polypeptide(L)'
;AFLLATAPLQAEFIVSRFHLTEDEIVFSFPPADRSKARQILQGLAAAHPPLGQYALIDYLHFKGSGLNPAERYHNMGWGLKQVVAEMLEAEVSLQQFVEAGTAVLDRRISNAPAERRESRWRAGWHNRLQSYLPPAN
;
A
#
# COMPACT_ATOMS: atom_id res chain seq x y z
N ALA A 1 6.51 -22.14 20.54
CA ALA A 1 7.32 -20.96 20.22
C ALA A 1 8.00 -21.08 18.84
N PHE A 2 7.22 -21.31 17.77
CA PHE A 2 7.73 -21.44 16.39
C PHE A 2 7.68 -20.10 15.62
N LEU A 3 6.63 -19.30 15.85
CA LEU A 3 6.42 -18.02 15.18
C LEU A 3 7.55 -17.02 15.49
N LEU A 4 7.92 -16.86 16.77
CA LEU A 4 9.01 -15.96 17.18
C LEU A 4 10.39 -16.48 16.74
N ALA A 5 10.59 -17.80 16.75
CA ALA A 5 11.85 -18.42 16.36
C ALA A 5 12.16 -18.26 14.87
N THR A 6 11.14 -18.01 14.04
CA THR A 6 11.27 -17.84 12.57
C THR A 6 11.08 -16.39 12.13
N ALA A 7 10.98 -15.44 13.06
CA ALA A 7 10.75 -14.02 12.74
C ALA A 7 11.80 -13.42 11.78
N PRO A 8 13.12 -13.73 11.89
CA PRO A 8 14.10 -13.25 10.91
C PRO A 8 13.82 -13.76 9.49
N LEU A 9 13.54 -15.06 9.36
CA LEU A 9 13.23 -15.68 8.06
C LEU A 9 11.92 -15.12 7.46
N GLN A 10 10.93 -14.85 8.30
CA GLN A 10 9.68 -14.21 7.86
C GLN A 10 9.95 -12.80 7.33
N ALA A 11 10.79 -12.01 8.00
CA ALA A 11 11.14 -10.67 7.55
C ALA A 11 11.89 -10.71 6.20
N GLU A 12 12.88 -11.58 6.05
CA GLU A 12 13.62 -11.77 4.80
C GLU A 12 12.69 -12.19 3.64
N PHE A 13 11.77 -13.12 3.90
CA PHE A 13 10.78 -13.55 2.92
C PHE A 13 9.84 -12.40 2.51
N ILE A 14 9.36 -11.61 3.49
CA ILE A 14 8.48 -10.47 3.23
C ILE A 14 9.19 -9.42 2.34
N VAL A 15 10.44 -9.08 2.65
CA VAL A 15 11.23 -8.12 1.85
C VAL A 15 11.49 -8.65 0.44
N SER A 16 11.89 -9.92 0.33
CA SER A 16 12.15 -10.55 -0.98
C SER A 16 10.88 -10.57 -1.85
N ARG A 17 9.74 -10.93 -1.25
CA ARG A 17 8.43 -10.96 -1.93
C ARG A 17 7.97 -9.56 -2.31
N PHE A 18 8.27 -8.55 -1.50
CA PHE A 18 7.97 -7.16 -1.82
C PHE A 18 8.66 -6.74 -3.12
N HIS A 19 9.98 -6.93 -3.25
CA HIS A 19 10.72 -6.52 -4.46
C HIS A 19 10.23 -7.20 -5.74
N LEU A 20 9.89 -8.49 -5.68
CA LEU A 20 9.29 -9.19 -6.83
C LEU A 20 7.93 -8.58 -7.23
N THR A 21 7.10 -8.24 -6.23
CA THR A 21 5.76 -7.70 -6.47
C THR A 21 5.80 -6.23 -6.91
N GLU A 22 6.84 -5.48 -6.51
CA GLU A 22 7.03 -4.08 -6.88
C GLU A 22 7.11 -3.90 -8.41
N ASP A 23 7.92 -4.74 -9.08
CA ASP A 23 8.04 -4.71 -10.53
C ASP A 23 6.72 -5.07 -11.23
N GLU A 24 6.01 -6.09 -10.73
CA GLU A 24 4.69 -6.46 -11.26
C GLU A 24 3.68 -5.31 -11.15
N ILE A 25 3.70 -4.57 -10.03
CA ILE A 25 2.87 -3.38 -9.85
C ILE A 25 3.19 -2.34 -10.93
N VAL A 26 4.47 -2.01 -11.12
CA VAL A 26 4.90 -1.04 -12.14
C VAL A 26 4.48 -1.47 -13.55
N PHE A 27 4.72 -2.74 -13.93
CA PHE A 27 4.36 -3.23 -15.26
C PHE A 27 2.86 -3.25 -15.52
N SER A 28 2.04 -3.29 -14.46
CA SER A 28 0.59 -3.26 -14.56
C SER A 28 0.01 -1.87 -14.90
N PHE A 29 0.82 -0.81 -14.85
CA PHE A 29 0.43 0.53 -15.31
C PHE A 29 0.54 0.66 -16.85
N PRO A 30 -0.24 1.57 -17.46
CA PRO A 30 -0.04 1.95 -18.86
C PRO A 30 1.42 2.33 -19.12
N PRO A 31 1.99 2.03 -20.31
CA PRO A 31 3.40 2.31 -20.60
C PRO A 31 3.86 3.74 -20.30
N ALA A 32 2.98 4.73 -20.52
CA ALA A 32 3.25 6.14 -20.23
C ALA A 32 3.49 6.42 -18.72
N ASP A 33 2.81 5.69 -17.84
CA ASP A 33 2.82 5.96 -16.39
C ASP A 33 3.87 5.14 -15.64
N ARG A 34 4.42 4.07 -16.26
CA ARG A 34 5.35 3.13 -15.59
C ARG A 34 6.57 3.83 -14.99
N SER A 35 7.11 4.81 -15.71
CA SER A 35 8.27 5.57 -15.22
C SER A 35 7.91 6.36 -13.96
N LYS A 36 6.76 7.03 -13.95
CA LYS A 36 6.27 7.81 -12.82
C LYS A 36 5.92 6.91 -11.63
N ALA A 37 5.23 5.80 -11.87
CA ALA A 37 4.92 4.80 -10.83
C ALA A 37 6.18 4.26 -10.16
N ARG A 38 7.23 3.95 -10.94
CA ARG A 38 8.54 3.55 -10.39
C ARG A 38 9.18 4.65 -9.55
N GLN A 39 9.15 5.89 -10.03
CA GLN A 39 9.69 7.03 -9.28
C GLN A 39 8.96 7.26 -7.95
N ILE A 40 7.63 7.08 -7.93
CA ILE A 40 6.84 7.18 -6.70
C ILE A 40 7.28 6.10 -5.70
N LEU A 41 7.36 4.84 -6.11
CA LEU A 41 7.77 3.73 -5.24
C LEU A 41 9.19 3.93 -4.70
N GLN A 42 10.14 4.30 -5.56
CA GLN A 42 11.53 4.57 -5.16
C GLN A 42 11.66 5.79 -4.24
N GLY A 43 10.95 6.87 -4.56
CA GLY A 43 10.94 8.08 -3.74
C GLY A 43 10.32 7.85 -2.37
N LEU A 44 9.24 7.06 -2.29
CA LEU A 44 8.65 6.64 -1.03
C LEU A 44 9.59 5.74 -0.23
N ALA A 45 10.24 4.76 -0.86
CA ALA A 45 11.19 3.88 -0.18
C ALA A 45 12.37 4.66 0.44
N ALA A 46 12.81 5.73 -0.21
CA ALA A 46 13.87 6.61 0.27
C ALA A 46 13.40 7.67 1.29
N ALA A 47 12.09 7.88 1.46
CA ALA A 47 11.55 8.90 2.34
C ALA A 47 11.60 8.46 3.82
N HIS A 48 12.18 9.32 4.66
CA HIS A 48 12.31 9.12 6.12
C HIS A 48 12.75 7.70 6.53
N PRO A 49 13.91 7.19 6.09
CA PRO A 49 14.32 5.81 6.40
C PRO A 49 14.33 5.53 7.90
N PRO A 50 13.77 4.38 8.35
CA PRO A 50 13.23 3.27 7.57
C PRO A 50 11.72 3.34 7.25
N LEU A 51 11.04 4.44 7.60
CA LEU A 51 9.57 4.53 7.59
C LEU A 51 8.97 4.34 6.20
N GLY A 52 9.55 4.92 5.16
CA GLY A 52 9.00 4.79 3.81
C GLY A 52 9.05 3.38 3.25
N GLN A 53 10.17 2.68 3.42
CA GLN A 53 10.27 1.26 3.08
C GLN A 53 9.30 0.41 3.90
N TYR A 54 9.20 0.70 5.22
CA TYR A 54 8.21 0.06 6.08
C TYR A 54 6.78 0.27 5.59
N ALA A 55 6.39 1.49 5.22
CA ALA A 55 5.05 1.81 4.75
C ALA A 55 4.66 1.04 3.48
N LEU A 56 5.58 0.94 2.52
CA LEU A 56 5.35 0.20 1.27
C LEU A 56 5.17 -1.30 1.52
N ILE A 57 6.07 -1.90 2.32
CA ILE A 57 6.02 -3.32 2.67
C ILE A 57 4.77 -3.63 3.48
N ASP A 58 4.48 -2.80 4.49
CA ASP A 58 3.34 -2.98 5.38
C ASP A 58 2.02 -2.87 4.62
N TYR A 59 1.85 -1.84 3.77
CA TYR A 59 0.63 -1.69 2.98
C TYR A 59 0.43 -2.87 2.03
N LEU A 60 1.50 -3.30 1.34
CA LEU A 60 1.44 -4.47 0.46
C LEU A 60 1.06 -5.74 1.22
N HIS A 61 1.62 -5.96 2.41
CA HIS A 61 1.27 -7.10 3.25
C HIS A 61 -0.17 -7.01 3.81
N PHE A 62 -0.61 -5.81 4.14
CA PHE A 62 -1.89 -5.50 4.77
C PHE A 62 -3.08 -5.55 3.79
N LYS A 63 -2.91 -5.03 2.57
CA LYS A 63 -3.99 -4.84 1.58
C LYS A 63 -3.75 -5.53 0.26
N GLY A 64 -2.54 -6.05 0.03
CA GLY A 64 -2.16 -6.72 -1.20
C GLY A 64 -1.59 -5.77 -2.25
N SER A 65 -1.20 -6.35 -3.38
CA SER A 65 -0.62 -5.61 -4.52
C SER A 65 -1.65 -4.80 -5.29
N GLY A 66 -2.93 -5.21 -5.25
CA GLY A 66 -4.00 -4.62 -6.06
C GLY A 66 -4.02 -5.10 -7.51
N LEU A 67 -3.27 -6.18 -7.80
CA LEU A 67 -3.22 -6.82 -9.11
C LEU A 67 -4.31 -7.88 -9.31
N ASN A 68 -4.79 -8.50 -8.23
CA ASN A 68 -5.80 -9.53 -8.29
C ASN A 68 -7.17 -8.94 -8.71
N PRO A 69 -7.77 -9.35 -9.84
CA PRO A 69 -9.08 -8.87 -10.25
C PRO A 69 -10.22 -9.24 -9.29
N ALA A 70 -10.06 -10.32 -8.50
CA ALA A 70 -11.03 -10.73 -7.49
C ALA A 70 -11.04 -9.80 -6.26
N GLU A 71 -10.01 -8.98 -6.07
CA GLU A 71 -9.89 -8.02 -4.95
C GLU A 71 -10.37 -6.63 -5.39
N ARG A 72 -11.61 -6.57 -5.89
CA ARG A 72 -12.22 -5.35 -6.39
C ARG A 72 -13.70 -5.26 -6.04
N TYR A 73 -14.16 -4.04 -5.81
CA TYR A 73 -15.58 -3.71 -5.83
C TYR A 73 -15.80 -2.72 -6.97
N HIS A 74 -16.80 -2.98 -7.83
CA HIS A 74 -17.08 -2.14 -9.01
C HIS A 74 -15.84 -1.87 -9.88
N ASN A 75 -14.99 -2.89 -10.09
CA ASN A 75 -13.70 -2.81 -10.80
C ASN A 75 -12.62 -1.93 -10.13
N MET A 76 -12.89 -1.38 -8.96
CA MET A 76 -11.94 -0.59 -8.17
C MET A 76 -11.26 -1.49 -7.13
N GLY A 77 -9.93 -1.62 -7.25
CA GLY A 77 -9.11 -2.32 -6.26
C GLY A 77 -8.72 -1.42 -5.09
N TRP A 78 -7.96 -1.98 -4.15
CA TRP A 78 -7.53 -1.27 -2.94
C TRP A 78 -6.10 -1.63 -2.48
N GLY A 79 -5.32 -2.26 -3.34
CA GLY A 79 -3.93 -2.62 -3.04
C GLY A 79 -2.96 -1.50 -3.38
N LEU A 80 -1.66 -1.77 -3.20
CA LEU A 80 -0.59 -0.78 -3.38
C LEU A 80 -0.62 -0.12 -4.76
N LYS A 81 -0.98 -0.86 -5.83
CA LYS A 81 -1.19 -0.28 -7.16
C LYS A 81 -2.16 0.91 -7.14
N GLN A 82 -3.30 0.78 -6.46
CA GLN A 82 -4.29 1.85 -6.45
C GLN A 82 -3.80 3.07 -5.68
N VAL A 83 -3.04 2.88 -4.60
CA VAL A 83 -2.41 4.00 -3.89
C VAL A 83 -1.43 4.75 -4.80
N VAL A 84 -0.55 4.02 -5.50
CA VAL A 84 0.38 4.64 -6.45
C VAL A 84 -0.36 5.34 -7.59
N ALA A 85 -1.48 4.79 -8.05
CA ALA A 85 -2.30 5.41 -9.09
C ALA A 85 -2.90 6.76 -8.65
N GLU A 86 -3.38 6.88 -7.40
CA GLU A 86 -3.87 8.15 -6.85
C GLU A 86 -2.73 9.18 -6.68
N MET A 87 -1.47 8.75 -6.65
CA MET A 87 -0.29 9.61 -6.50
C MET A 87 0.38 10.01 -7.80
N LEU A 88 -0.10 9.57 -8.98
CA LEU A 88 0.56 9.84 -10.27
C LEU A 88 0.77 11.34 -10.52
N GLU A 89 -0.19 12.17 -10.11
CA GLU A 89 -0.17 13.63 -10.28
C GLU A 89 0.19 14.39 -8.99
N ALA A 90 0.64 13.68 -7.95
CA ALA A 90 0.97 14.25 -6.64
C ALA A 90 2.48 14.32 -6.39
N GLU A 91 2.87 15.16 -5.42
CA GLU A 91 4.22 15.18 -4.87
C GLU A 91 4.51 13.90 -4.08
N VAL A 92 5.72 13.35 -4.23
CA VAL A 92 6.10 12.10 -3.58
C VAL A 92 6.49 12.37 -2.12
N SER A 93 5.58 12.03 -1.20
CA SER A 93 5.82 12.13 0.25
C SER A 93 5.03 11.07 1.02
N LEU A 94 5.45 10.77 2.26
CA LEU A 94 4.70 9.85 3.13
C LEU A 94 3.32 10.40 3.50
N GLN A 95 3.20 11.73 3.62
CA GLN A 95 1.91 12.38 3.84
C GLN A 95 0.94 12.07 2.70
N GLN A 96 1.39 12.29 1.45
CA GLN A 96 0.59 11.97 0.27
C GLN A 96 0.30 10.48 0.13
N PHE A 97 1.23 9.61 0.52
CA PHE A 97 0.98 8.16 0.55
C PHE A 97 -0.13 7.77 1.54
N VAL A 98 -0.13 8.37 2.74
CA VAL A 98 -1.17 8.13 3.74
C VAL A 98 -2.52 8.68 3.30
N GLU A 99 -2.56 9.86 2.69
CA GLU A 99 -3.77 10.47 2.13
C GLU A 99 -4.35 9.62 0.99
N ALA A 100 -3.51 9.22 0.03
CA ALA A 100 -3.90 8.33 -1.07
C ALA A 100 -4.39 6.97 -0.55
N GLY A 101 -3.67 6.36 0.39
CA GLY A 101 -4.07 5.12 1.04
C GLY A 101 -5.42 5.24 1.73
N THR A 102 -5.67 6.35 2.43
CA THR A 102 -6.93 6.64 3.12
C THR A 102 -8.07 6.74 2.12
N ALA A 103 -7.89 7.52 1.05
CA ALA A 103 -8.88 7.68 -0.01
C ALA A 103 -9.24 6.35 -0.69
N VAL A 104 -8.24 5.50 -0.96
CA VAL A 104 -8.44 4.15 -1.53
C VAL A 104 -9.27 3.28 -0.59
N LEU A 105 -8.97 3.28 0.71
CA LEU A 105 -9.69 2.46 1.68
C LEU A 105 -11.11 2.96 1.97
N ASP A 106 -11.33 4.28 1.98
CA ASP A 106 -12.68 4.82 2.09
C ASP A 106 -13.52 4.53 0.85
N ARG A 107 -12.91 4.59 -0.34
CA ARG A 107 -13.55 4.16 -1.60
C ARG A 107 -13.92 2.69 -1.55
N ARG A 108 -13.06 1.83 -1.01
CA ARG A 108 -13.39 0.41 -0.79
C ARG A 108 -14.61 0.25 0.12
N ILE A 109 -14.65 0.95 1.27
CA ILE A 109 -15.76 0.85 2.22
C ILE A 109 -17.07 1.29 1.56
N SER A 110 -17.05 2.39 0.81
CA SER A 110 -18.24 2.91 0.13
C SER A 110 -18.77 1.97 -0.96
N ASN A 111 -17.88 1.18 -1.58
CA ASN A 111 -18.22 0.21 -2.61
C ASN A 111 -18.47 -1.21 -2.08
N ALA A 112 -18.28 -1.46 -0.78
CA ALA A 112 -18.40 -2.79 -0.21
C ALA A 112 -19.87 -3.22 -0.10
N PRO A 113 -20.20 -4.49 -0.40
CA PRO A 113 -21.52 -5.05 -0.11
C PRO A 113 -21.90 -4.87 1.36
N ALA A 114 -23.16 -4.50 1.63
CA ALA A 114 -23.63 -4.17 2.96
C ALA A 114 -23.43 -5.32 3.97
N GLU A 115 -23.48 -6.56 3.50
CA GLU A 115 -23.30 -7.78 4.30
C GLU A 115 -21.88 -7.92 4.84
N ARG A 116 -20.87 -7.36 4.15
CA ARG A 116 -19.47 -7.39 4.58
C ARG A 116 -19.21 -6.49 5.80
N ARG A 117 -20.02 -5.42 5.96
CA ARG A 117 -19.92 -4.45 7.06
C ARG A 117 -18.49 -3.95 7.26
N GLU A 118 -17.82 -3.52 6.18
CA GLU A 118 -16.40 -3.14 6.23
C GLU A 118 -16.15 -1.81 6.97
N SER A 119 -17.17 -0.96 7.12
CA SER A 119 -17.08 0.31 7.86
C SER A 119 -16.55 0.17 9.29
N ARG A 120 -16.75 -1.00 9.92
CA ARG A 120 -16.20 -1.32 11.25
C ARG A 120 -14.66 -1.25 11.31
N TRP A 121 -13.99 -1.43 10.17
CA TRP A 121 -12.54 -1.45 10.08
C TRP A 121 -11.92 -0.08 9.81
N ARG A 122 -12.74 0.93 9.46
CA ARG A 122 -12.28 2.27 9.04
C ARG A 122 -11.25 2.85 10.02
N ALA A 123 -11.61 2.95 11.29
CA ALA A 123 -10.75 3.55 12.30
C ALA A 123 -9.41 2.79 12.44
N GLY A 124 -9.44 1.45 12.46
CA GLY A 124 -8.23 0.64 12.57
C GLY A 124 -7.33 0.76 11.33
N TRP A 125 -7.92 0.84 10.14
CA TRP A 125 -7.18 1.03 8.90
C TRP A 125 -6.54 2.41 8.83
N HIS A 126 -7.29 3.47 9.14
CA HIS A 126 -6.77 4.84 9.17
C HIS A 126 -5.63 4.97 10.19
N ASN A 127 -5.81 4.46 11.41
CA ASN A 127 -4.76 4.46 12.44
C ASN A 127 -3.49 3.74 11.98
N ARG A 128 -3.62 2.64 11.24
CA ARG A 128 -2.46 1.94 10.66
C ARG A 128 -1.73 2.81 9.65
N LEU A 129 -2.44 3.49 8.75
CA LEU A 129 -1.80 4.39 7.78
C LEU A 129 -1.09 5.55 8.48
N GLN A 130 -1.68 6.10 9.55
CA GLN A 130 -1.04 7.18 10.33
C GLN A 130 0.30 6.76 10.95
N SER A 131 0.50 5.48 11.27
CA SER A 131 1.80 4.99 11.78
C SER A 131 2.96 5.04 10.77
N TYR A 132 2.67 5.32 9.49
CA TYR A 132 3.71 5.49 8.47
C TYR A 132 4.35 6.87 8.53
N LEU A 133 3.71 7.85 9.19
CA LEU A 133 4.25 9.19 9.33
C LEU A 133 5.27 9.24 10.47
N PRO A 134 6.30 10.09 10.35
CA PRO A 134 7.16 10.39 11.49
C PRO A 134 6.32 11.00 12.63
N PRO A 135 6.70 10.75 13.90
CA PRO A 135 6.01 11.37 15.03
C PRO A 135 6.02 12.89 14.90
N ALA A 136 4.90 13.53 15.27
CA ALA A 136 4.82 14.98 15.33
C ALA A 136 5.82 15.48 16.39
N ASN A 137 6.73 16.36 15.97
CA ASN A 137 7.68 17.04 16.86
C ASN A 137 6.96 18.02 17.81
#